data_AF-A0A838DHP2-F1
#
_entry.id   AF-A0A838DHP2-F1
#
_cell.length_a   1.000
_cell.length_b   1.000
_cell.length_c   1.000
_cell.angle_alpha   90.00
_cell.angle_beta   90.00
_cell.angle_gamma   90.00
#
_symmetry.space_group_name_H-M   'P 1'
#
loop_
_entity.id
_entity.type
_entity.pdbx_description
1 polymer ?
#
loop_
_entity_poly.entity_id
_entity_poly.type
_entity_poly.pdbx_seq_one_letter_code
_entity_poly.pdbx_strand_id
1 'polypeptide(L)'
;MLDLNQIFLLIAAISPAILLFQTWRGAASPHWRTAALFVLLVVGAAWLFARPWAGFISGGAWLLLLFLPATALRKSIEVARRGRFPRARRLLNAVRFLHSGRAVREHAQLIDMIERAQAEGRAIPAAPGARGSSFGRSRTGTTPAVATLIVLNLAMFAAQMAFGGSTNPMTLHRLGALEPATVLVNGEYWRLATAIFLHYGAAHLLVNLFALHFFGPTLESAIGSLRFAVCYLLSGIGSCAEITMMSRLQWLEIDQLVGASAAVMGIVGAWAGSLMRDRHLPHNRRVLRNILLIVAIQSLFDILTPRVSMAAHLSGLVTGFVLGLLIAPKRRSTA
;
A
#
# COMPACT_ATOMS: atom_id res chain seq x y z
N MET A 1 -1.88 -9.19 24.44
CA MET A 1 -1.78 -8.41 23.20
C MET A 1 -0.76 -9.06 22.29
N LEU A 2 -0.98 -9.06 20.97
CA LEU A 2 -0.15 -9.81 20.02
C LEU A 2 1.00 -8.95 19.49
N ASP A 3 2.20 -9.53 19.34
CA ASP A 3 3.27 -8.87 18.60
C ASP A 3 3.07 -8.96 17.08
N LEU A 4 3.85 -8.20 16.31
CA LEU A 4 3.72 -8.16 14.84
C LEU A 4 3.96 -9.53 14.18
N ASN A 5 4.86 -10.34 14.74
CA ASN A 5 5.14 -11.68 14.24
C ASN A 5 3.91 -12.59 14.46
N GLN A 6 3.32 -12.57 15.64
CA GLN A 6 2.10 -13.32 15.96
C GLN A 6 0.92 -12.90 15.08
N ILE A 7 0.75 -11.60 14.81
CA ILE A 7 -0.30 -11.09 13.93
C ILE A 7 -0.11 -11.57 12.50
N PHE A 8 1.11 -11.47 11.95
CA PHE A 8 1.37 -11.97 10.61
C PHE A 8 1.19 -13.47 10.49
N LEU A 9 1.59 -14.23 11.52
CA LEU A 9 1.34 -15.67 11.55
C LEU A 9 -0.16 -15.97 11.56
N LEU A 10 -0.94 -15.26 12.38
CA LEU A 10 -2.40 -15.43 12.46
C LEU A 10 -3.07 -15.14 11.11
N ILE A 11 -2.69 -14.03 10.47
CA ILE A 11 -3.20 -13.66 9.14
C ILE A 11 -2.82 -14.72 8.11
N ALA A 12 -1.56 -15.17 8.10
CA ALA A 12 -1.05 -16.18 7.17
C ALA A 12 -1.61 -17.58 7.42
N ALA A 13 -2.14 -17.86 8.61
CA ALA A 13 -2.84 -19.11 8.91
C ALA A 13 -4.32 -19.02 8.52
N ILE A 14 -5.03 -17.99 9.01
CA ILE A 14 -6.48 -17.88 8.87
C ILE A 14 -6.88 -17.52 7.45
N SER A 15 -6.24 -16.52 6.83
CA SER A 15 -6.67 -16.02 5.53
C SER A 15 -6.57 -17.08 4.42
N PRO A 16 -5.47 -17.84 4.30
CA PRO A 16 -5.38 -18.96 3.36
C PRO A 16 -6.34 -20.11 3.71
N ALA A 17 -6.56 -20.42 4.99
CA ALA A 17 -7.50 -21.47 5.40
C ALA A 17 -8.95 -21.13 5.01
N ILE A 18 -9.38 -19.88 5.23
CA ILE A 18 -10.69 -19.39 4.77
C ILE A 18 -10.78 -19.48 3.24
N LEU A 19 -9.73 -19.05 2.52
CA LEU A 19 -9.72 -19.11 1.07
C LEU A 19 -9.80 -20.55 0.56
N LEU A 20 -9.06 -21.47 1.19
CA LEU A 20 -9.11 -22.91 0.89
C LEU A 20 -10.53 -23.45 1.10
N PHE A 21 -11.17 -23.11 2.22
CA PHE A 21 -12.55 -23.48 2.50
C PHE A 21 -13.54 -22.91 1.46
N GLN A 22 -13.40 -21.63 1.09
CA GLN A 22 -14.22 -21.00 0.05
C GLN A 22 -14.05 -21.69 -1.31
N THR A 23 -12.83 -22.11 -1.66
CA THR A 23 -12.62 -22.85 -2.91
C THR A 23 -13.28 -24.22 -2.87
N TRP A 24 -13.35 -24.87 -1.71
CA TRP A 24 -13.98 -26.18 -1.56
C TRP A 24 -15.50 -26.07 -1.68
N ARG A 25 -16.09 -25.00 -1.14
CA ARG A 25 -17.51 -24.64 -1.31
C ARG A 25 -17.88 -24.11 -2.69
N GLY A 26 -16.93 -24.00 -3.62
CA GLY A 26 -17.15 -23.44 -4.96
C GLY A 26 -17.39 -21.92 -4.98
N ALA A 27 -17.24 -21.23 -3.84
CA ALA A 27 -17.40 -19.77 -3.73
C ALA A 27 -16.17 -18.99 -4.23
N ALA A 28 -15.01 -19.64 -4.30
CA ALA A 28 -13.78 -19.09 -4.84
C ALA A 28 -13.18 -20.03 -5.89
N SER A 29 -12.39 -19.47 -6.80
CA SER A 29 -11.84 -20.23 -7.92
C SER A 29 -10.88 -21.34 -7.47
N PRO A 30 -10.93 -22.55 -8.05
CA PRO A 30 -10.13 -23.71 -7.64
C PRO A 30 -8.60 -23.47 -7.64
N HIS A 31 -8.10 -22.55 -8.45
CA HIS A 31 -6.67 -22.22 -8.48
C HIS A 31 -6.13 -21.61 -7.19
N TRP A 32 -6.99 -21.07 -6.33
CA TRP A 32 -6.55 -20.57 -5.03
C TRP A 32 -6.21 -21.69 -4.04
N ARG A 33 -6.60 -22.94 -4.34
CA ARG A 33 -6.28 -24.11 -3.50
C ARG A 33 -4.78 -24.31 -3.37
N THR A 34 -4.06 -24.34 -4.48
CA THR A 34 -2.62 -24.61 -4.49
C THR A 34 -1.85 -23.49 -3.79
N ALA A 35 -2.20 -22.23 -4.05
CA ALA A 35 -1.60 -21.08 -3.37
C ALA A 35 -1.87 -21.09 -1.86
N ALA A 36 -3.11 -21.38 -1.45
CA ALA A 36 -3.47 -21.45 -0.03
C ALA A 36 -2.76 -22.60 0.70
N LEU A 37 -2.71 -23.79 0.08
CA LEU A 37 -2.00 -24.95 0.64
C LEU A 37 -0.50 -24.69 0.77
N PHE A 38 0.12 -24.07 -0.23
CA PHE A 38 1.52 -23.67 -0.16
C PHE A 38 1.80 -22.77 1.04
N VAL A 39 0.95 -21.77 1.29
CA VAL A 39 1.14 -20.85 2.42
C VAL A 39 0.95 -21.56 3.74
N LEU A 40 -0.04 -22.45 3.86
CA LEU A 40 -0.26 -23.25 5.06
C LEU A 40 0.92 -24.20 5.34
N LEU A 41 1.54 -24.76 4.30
CA LEU A 41 2.78 -25.53 4.42
C LEU A 41 3.95 -24.66 4.92
N VAL A 42 4.09 -23.44 4.38
CA VAL A 42 5.10 -22.48 4.86
C VAL A 42 4.84 -22.09 6.31
N VAL A 43 3.58 -21.88 6.72
CA VAL A 43 3.20 -21.63 8.11
C VAL A 43 3.65 -22.79 9.00
N GLY A 44 3.33 -24.04 8.63
CA GLY A 44 3.73 -25.23 9.38
C GLY A 44 5.25 -25.38 9.49
N ALA A 45 5.96 -25.28 8.37
CA ALA A 45 7.42 -25.38 8.34
C ALA A 45 8.10 -24.24 9.14
N ALA A 46 7.66 -23.00 8.95
CA ALA A 46 8.23 -21.86 9.67
C ALA A 46 7.93 -21.96 11.18
N TRP A 47 6.77 -22.46 11.59
CA TRP A 47 6.45 -22.70 12.99
C TRP A 47 7.34 -23.79 13.62
N LEU A 48 7.62 -24.87 12.88
CA LEU A 48 8.44 -25.98 13.35
C LEU A 48 9.94 -25.63 13.41
N PHE A 49 10.47 -24.96 12.39
CA PHE A 49 11.92 -24.78 12.21
C PHE A 49 12.42 -23.36 12.50
N ALA A 50 11.55 -22.35 12.50
CA ALA A 50 11.93 -20.94 12.63
C ALA A 50 10.90 -20.15 13.46
N ARG A 51 10.45 -20.73 14.58
CA ARG A 51 9.34 -20.21 15.41
C ARG A 51 9.41 -18.71 15.73
N PRO A 52 10.57 -18.12 16.10
CA PRO A 52 10.67 -16.67 16.36
C PRO A 52 10.40 -15.79 15.13
N TRP A 53 10.55 -16.32 13.92
CA TRP A 53 10.38 -15.62 12.65
C TRP A 53 9.18 -16.12 11.84
N ALA A 54 8.41 -17.08 12.39
CA ALA A 54 7.40 -17.82 11.65
C ALA A 54 6.36 -16.91 11.01
N GLY A 55 5.93 -15.86 11.70
CA GLY A 55 4.99 -14.89 11.19
C GLY A 55 5.54 -14.01 10.09
N PHE A 56 6.77 -13.50 10.22
CA PHE A 56 7.40 -12.73 9.14
C PHE A 56 7.61 -13.57 7.88
N ILE A 57 8.03 -14.83 8.02
CA ILE A 57 8.24 -15.75 6.89
C ILE A 57 6.90 -16.07 6.21
N SER A 58 5.92 -16.53 6.98
CA SER A 58 4.62 -16.94 6.44
C SER A 58 3.78 -15.77 5.94
N GLY A 59 3.75 -14.66 6.69
CA GLY A 59 3.12 -13.41 6.27
C GLY A 59 3.77 -12.82 5.02
N GLY A 60 5.10 -12.86 4.92
CA GLY A 60 5.83 -12.48 3.72
C GLY A 60 5.45 -13.33 2.51
N ALA A 61 5.43 -14.67 2.66
CA ALA A 61 4.99 -15.57 1.61
C ALA A 61 3.54 -15.29 1.17
N TRP A 62 2.64 -15.01 2.12
CA TRP A 62 1.25 -14.68 1.84
C TRP A 62 1.10 -13.35 1.08
N LEU A 63 1.79 -12.30 1.54
CA LEU A 63 1.80 -10.99 0.88
C LEU A 63 2.37 -11.09 -0.53
N LEU A 64 3.47 -11.83 -0.73
CA LEU A 64 4.03 -12.06 -2.06
C LEU A 64 2.99 -12.71 -2.99
N LEU A 65 2.25 -13.72 -2.53
CA LEU A 65 1.22 -14.36 -3.34
C LEU A 65 0.01 -13.46 -3.65
N LEU A 66 -0.38 -12.58 -2.72
CA LEU A 66 -1.47 -11.64 -2.95
C LEU A 66 -1.10 -10.50 -3.89
N PHE A 67 0.14 -9.98 -3.78
CA PHE A 67 0.51 -8.71 -4.41
C PHE A 67 1.41 -8.87 -5.64
N LEU A 68 2.27 -9.89 -5.70
CA LEU A 68 3.16 -10.12 -6.85
C LEU A 68 2.38 -10.30 -8.17
N PRO A 69 1.24 -11.01 -8.22
CA PRO A 69 0.45 -11.10 -9.45
C PRO A 69 -0.13 -9.75 -9.87
N ALA A 70 -0.59 -8.94 -8.91
CA ALA A 70 -1.17 -7.63 -9.16
C ALA A 70 -0.12 -6.64 -9.68
N THR A 71 1.09 -6.65 -9.10
CA THR A 71 2.21 -5.80 -9.56
C THR A 71 2.72 -6.25 -10.93
N ALA A 72 2.87 -7.56 -11.16
CA ALA A 72 3.27 -8.10 -12.46
C ALA A 72 2.26 -7.78 -13.56
N LEU A 73 0.95 -7.85 -13.29
CA LEU A 73 -0.09 -7.44 -14.22
C LEU A 73 -0.01 -5.94 -14.54
N ARG A 74 0.17 -5.07 -13.54
CA ARG A 74 0.37 -3.63 -13.78
C ARG A 74 1.61 -3.37 -14.63
N LYS A 75 2.71 -4.06 -14.34
CA LYS A 75 3.97 -3.90 -15.08
C LYS A 75 3.87 -4.43 -16.50
N SER A 76 3.19 -5.55 -16.73
CA SER A 76 3.00 -6.08 -18.08
C SER A 76 2.18 -5.13 -18.95
N ILE A 77 1.13 -4.51 -18.40
CA ILE A 77 0.36 -3.44 -19.07
C ILE A 77 1.29 -2.27 -19.44
N GLU A 78 2.14 -1.81 -18.52
CA GLU A 78 3.09 -0.72 -18.78
C GLU A 78 4.07 -1.08 -19.91
N VAL A 79 4.63 -2.28 -19.87
CA VAL A 79 5.62 -2.75 -20.85
C VAL A 79 4.98 -2.95 -22.22
N ALA A 80 3.76 -3.50 -22.27
CA ALA A 80 2.98 -3.64 -23.51
C ALA A 80 2.67 -2.29 -24.15
N ARG A 81 2.34 -1.27 -23.36
CA ARG A 81 2.12 0.11 -23.85
C ARG A 81 3.36 0.77 -24.44
N ARG A 82 4.56 0.31 -24.08
CA ARG A 82 5.82 0.74 -24.70
C ARG A 82 6.19 -0.10 -25.93
N GLY A 83 5.25 -0.87 -26.47
CA GLY A 83 5.46 -1.75 -27.63
C GLY A 83 6.30 -2.99 -27.35
N ARG A 84 6.63 -3.28 -26.09
CA ARG A 84 7.53 -4.40 -25.71
C ARG A 84 6.74 -5.65 -25.33
N PHE A 85 5.86 -6.13 -26.22
CA PHE A 85 4.96 -7.26 -25.98
C PHE A 85 5.66 -8.56 -25.51
N PRO A 86 6.83 -8.97 -26.06
CA PRO A 86 7.51 -10.18 -25.58
C PRO A 86 7.92 -10.11 -24.11
N ARG A 87 8.33 -8.91 -23.63
CA ARG A 87 8.67 -8.71 -22.22
C ARG A 87 7.42 -8.70 -21.33
N ALA A 88 6.33 -8.12 -21.81
CA ALA A 88 5.04 -8.14 -21.10
C ALA A 88 4.50 -9.57 -20.95
N ARG A 89 4.62 -10.41 -21.99
CA ARG A 89 4.27 -11.83 -21.95
C ARG A 89 5.13 -12.62 -20.97
N ARG A 90 6.46 -12.43 -20.99
CA ARG A 90 7.36 -13.08 -20.01
C ARG A 90 6.95 -12.77 -18.57
N LEU A 91 6.62 -11.51 -18.28
CA LEU A 91 6.14 -11.09 -16.95
C LEU A 91 4.84 -11.83 -16.56
N LEU A 92 3.86 -11.89 -17.46
CA LEU A 92 2.59 -12.60 -17.21
C LEU A 92 2.80 -14.10 -17.03
N ASN A 93 3.64 -14.73 -17.86
CA ASN A 93 3.93 -16.15 -17.78
C ASN A 93 4.69 -16.51 -16.49
N ALA A 94 5.60 -15.65 -16.02
CA ALA A 94 6.32 -15.86 -14.78
C ALA A 94 5.37 -15.92 -13.56
N VAL A 95 4.32 -15.08 -13.54
CA VAL A 95 3.34 -15.09 -12.44
C VAL A 95 2.15 -16.01 -12.66
N ARG A 96 1.99 -16.58 -13.86
CA ARG A 96 0.89 -17.49 -14.20
C ARG A 96 0.89 -18.76 -13.34
N PHE A 97 2.07 -19.23 -12.93
CA PHE A 97 2.21 -20.36 -12.01
C PHE A 97 1.79 -20.02 -10.58
N LEU A 98 2.14 -18.81 -10.11
CA LEU A 98 1.78 -18.30 -8.78
C LEU A 98 0.28 -17.92 -8.70
N HIS A 99 -0.30 -17.51 -9.82
CA HIS A 99 -1.66 -16.99 -9.86
C HIS A 99 -2.30 -17.14 -11.25
N SER A 100 -3.38 -17.92 -11.33
CA SER A 100 -4.20 -18.05 -12.55
C SER A 100 -5.54 -17.31 -12.41
N GLY A 101 -5.52 -16.07 -11.91
CA GLY A 101 -6.68 -15.20 -11.94
C GLY A 101 -7.21 -15.02 -13.37
N ARG A 102 -8.53 -14.95 -13.53
CA ARG A 102 -9.20 -14.70 -14.83
C ARG A 102 -8.58 -13.50 -15.56
N ALA A 103 -8.30 -12.43 -14.83
CA ALA A 103 -7.67 -11.22 -15.36
C ALA A 103 -6.27 -11.45 -15.95
N VAL A 104 -5.40 -12.25 -15.33
CA VAL A 104 -4.05 -12.53 -15.84
C VAL A 104 -4.12 -13.34 -17.14
N ARG A 105 -5.04 -14.32 -17.21
CA ARG A 105 -5.26 -15.11 -18.42
C ARG A 105 -5.83 -14.28 -19.57
N GLU A 106 -6.89 -13.52 -19.30
CA GLU A 106 -7.52 -12.64 -20.29
C GLU A 106 -6.50 -11.64 -20.83
N HIS A 107 -5.66 -11.06 -19.97
CA HIS A 107 -4.63 -10.12 -20.39
C HIS A 107 -3.51 -10.77 -21.20
N ALA A 108 -3.07 -11.99 -20.83
CA ALA A 108 -2.09 -12.74 -21.60
C ALA A 108 -2.62 -13.11 -22.99
N GLN A 109 -3.87 -13.58 -23.07
CA GLN A 109 -4.54 -13.88 -24.34
C GLN A 109 -4.65 -12.63 -25.22
N LEU A 110 -4.99 -11.48 -24.64
CA LEU A 110 -5.08 -10.22 -25.37
C LEU A 110 -3.72 -9.77 -25.95
N ILE A 111 -2.64 -9.94 -25.18
CA ILE A 111 -1.28 -9.66 -25.67
C ILE A 111 -0.89 -10.62 -26.79
N ASP A 112 -1.18 -11.92 -26.64
CA ASP A 112 -0.90 -12.90 -27.69
C ASP A 112 -1.69 -12.61 -28.98
N MET A 113 -2.96 -12.16 -28.86
CA MET A 113 -3.76 -11.73 -30.00
C MET A 113 -3.17 -10.51 -30.71
N ILE A 114 -2.72 -9.51 -29.96
CA ILE A 114 -2.09 -8.30 -30.52
C ILE A 114 -0.77 -8.65 -31.22
N GLU A 115 0.06 -9.50 -30.60
CA GLU A 115 1.34 -9.93 -31.16
C GLU A 115 1.15 -10.70 -32.48
N ARG A 116 0.17 -11.61 -32.54
CA ARG A 116 -0.19 -12.34 -33.77
C ARG A 116 -0.72 -11.41 -34.85
N ALA A 117 -1.63 -10.50 -34.50
CA ALA A 117 -2.17 -9.53 -35.46
C ALA A 117 -1.06 -8.63 -36.04
N GLN A 118 -0.09 -8.21 -35.22
CA GLN A 118 1.05 -7.43 -35.68
C GLN A 118 2.00 -8.25 -36.58
N ALA A 119 2.30 -9.50 -36.22
CA ALA A 119 3.13 -10.39 -37.04
C ALA A 119 2.50 -10.71 -38.40
N GLU A 120 1.17 -10.78 -38.46
CA GLU A 120 0.39 -11.06 -39.67
C GLU A 120 0.05 -9.79 -40.48
N GLY A 121 0.48 -8.60 -40.05
CA GLY A 121 0.15 -7.32 -40.71
C GLY A 121 -1.35 -6.96 -40.68
N ARG A 122 -2.12 -7.58 -39.79
CA ARG A 122 -3.58 -7.39 -39.68
C ARG A 122 -3.92 -6.21 -38.77
N ALA A 123 -5.00 -5.50 -39.10
CA ALA A 123 -5.57 -4.49 -38.21
C ALA A 123 -5.97 -5.15 -36.88
N ILE A 124 -5.54 -4.56 -35.76
CA ILE A 124 -5.84 -5.05 -34.42
C ILE A 124 -7.37 -4.99 -34.22
N PRO A 125 -8.07 -6.12 -34.01
CA PRO A 125 -9.51 -6.10 -33.78
C PRO A 125 -9.81 -5.31 -32.50
N ALA A 126 -10.83 -4.44 -32.54
CA ALA A 126 -11.33 -3.80 -31.33
C ALA A 126 -11.83 -4.89 -30.36
N ALA A 127 -11.27 -4.93 -29.15
CA ALA A 127 -11.57 -5.97 -28.17
C ALA A 127 -13.08 -6.09 -27.91
N PRO A 128 -13.70 -7.26 -28.08
CA PRO A 128 -15.11 -7.46 -27.74
C PRO A 128 -15.30 -7.27 -26.24
N GLY A 129 -16.16 -6.33 -25.84
CA GLY A 129 -16.47 -6.09 -24.41
C GLY A 129 -15.72 -4.94 -23.73
N ALA A 130 -14.94 -4.12 -24.46
CA ALA A 130 -14.30 -2.91 -23.92
C ALA A 130 -15.29 -1.77 -23.55
N ARG A 131 -16.61 -2.03 -23.54
CA ARG A 131 -17.63 -1.19 -22.92
C ARG A 131 -17.95 -1.75 -21.53
N GLY A 132 -17.12 -1.47 -20.52
CA GLY A 132 -17.53 -1.74 -19.13
C GLY A 132 -16.46 -1.87 -18.05
N SER A 133 -15.23 -2.26 -18.40
CA SER A 133 -14.13 -2.33 -17.42
C SER A 133 -13.15 -1.18 -17.65
N SER A 134 -13.55 0.01 -17.21
CA SER A 134 -12.62 1.13 -17.06
C SER A 134 -11.66 0.86 -15.89
N PHE A 135 -10.79 -0.15 -16.03
CA PHE A 135 -9.51 -0.14 -15.33
C PHE A 135 -8.84 1.14 -15.82
N GLY A 136 -8.73 2.12 -14.92
CA GLY A 136 -8.36 3.49 -15.23
C GLY A 136 -7.20 3.50 -16.21
N ARG A 137 -7.39 4.21 -17.32
CA ARG A 137 -6.36 4.55 -18.30
C ARG A 137 -5.31 5.41 -17.59
N SER A 138 -4.53 4.82 -16.68
CA SER A 138 -3.45 5.50 -15.99
C SER A 138 -2.40 5.79 -17.04
N ARG A 139 -2.07 7.06 -17.30
CA ARG A 139 -0.79 7.34 -17.95
C ARG A 139 0.26 6.73 -17.03
N THR A 140 1.07 5.83 -17.55
CA THR A 140 2.29 5.35 -16.88
C THR A 140 3.27 6.51 -16.90
N GLY A 141 3.00 7.51 -16.06
CA GLY A 141 4.03 8.44 -15.63
C GLY A 141 4.99 7.65 -14.75
N THR A 142 6.26 8.00 -14.81
CA THR A 142 7.15 7.79 -13.67
C THR A 142 6.42 8.27 -12.41
N THR A 143 6.57 7.56 -11.29
CA THR A 143 6.06 7.98 -9.98
C THR A 143 7.22 8.50 -9.14
N PRO A 144 7.85 9.64 -9.56
CA PRO A 144 9.06 10.13 -8.93
C PRO A 144 8.82 10.50 -7.48
N ALA A 145 7.64 11.02 -7.10
CA ALA A 145 7.39 11.40 -5.72
C ALA A 145 7.34 10.17 -4.81
N VAL A 146 6.64 9.09 -5.22
CA VAL A 146 6.69 7.81 -4.49
C VAL A 146 8.13 7.29 -4.37
N ALA A 147 8.89 7.29 -5.47
CA ALA A 147 10.27 6.80 -5.46
C ALA A 147 11.17 7.63 -4.54
N THR A 148 11.09 8.97 -4.61
CA THR A 148 11.83 9.89 -3.75
C THR A 148 11.48 9.68 -2.28
N LEU A 149 10.19 9.56 -1.94
CA LEU A 149 9.77 9.32 -0.56
C LEU A 149 10.27 7.96 -0.06
N ILE A 150 10.28 6.91 -0.87
CA ILE A 150 10.87 5.62 -0.50
C ILE A 150 12.37 5.77 -0.20
N VAL A 151 13.11 6.47 -1.06
CA VAL A 151 14.55 6.71 -0.87
C VAL A 151 14.81 7.53 0.40
N LEU A 152 14.01 8.56 0.68
CA LEU A 152 14.15 9.38 1.88
C LEU A 152 13.91 8.56 3.15
N ASN A 153 12.89 7.70 3.17
CA ASN A 153 12.63 6.79 4.29
C ASN A 153 13.77 5.79 4.50
N LEU A 154 14.34 5.24 3.43
CA LEU A 154 15.52 4.36 3.49
C LEU A 154 16.75 5.10 4.03
N ALA A 155 17.00 6.32 3.56
CA ALA A 155 18.12 7.14 3.99
C ALA A 155 18.02 7.51 5.47
N MET A 156 16.83 7.92 5.94
CA MET A 156 16.59 8.20 7.35
C MET A 156 16.73 6.95 8.22
N PHE A 157 16.26 5.80 7.75
CA PHE A 157 16.46 4.54 8.47
C PHE A 157 17.94 4.17 8.57
N ALA A 158 18.73 4.37 7.50
CA ALA A 158 20.18 4.18 7.53
C ALA A 158 20.85 5.12 8.55
N ALA A 159 20.41 6.38 8.62
CA ALA A 159 20.86 7.31 9.65
C ALA A 159 20.51 6.81 11.07
N GLN A 160 19.29 6.32 11.31
CA GLN A 160 18.92 5.71 12.59
C GLN A 160 19.86 4.57 12.98
N MET A 161 20.26 3.71 12.02
CA MET A 161 21.21 2.63 12.28
C MET A 161 22.60 3.16 12.63
N ALA A 162 23.07 4.22 11.96
CA ALA A 162 24.37 4.84 12.23
C ALA A 162 24.43 5.56 13.60
N PHE A 163 23.33 6.15 14.07
CA PHE A 163 23.27 6.94 15.31
C PHE A 163 22.80 6.17 16.56
N GLY A 164 22.90 4.83 16.55
CA GLY A 164 22.64 3.99 17.73
C GLY A 164 21.45 3.03 17.62
N GLY A 165 20.84 2.90 16.44
CA GLY A 165 19.84 1.89 16.13
C GLY A 165 18.41 2.43 16.06
N SER A 166 17.59 1.80 15.20
CA SER A 166 16.21 2.21 14.93
C SER A 166 15.20 1.89 16.04
N THR A 167 15.60 1.12 17.05
CA THR A 167 14.77 0.76 18.22
C THR A 167 15.21 1.48 19.50
N ASN A 168 16.26 2.31 19.45
CA ASN A 168 16.75 3.05 20.58
C ASN A 168 15.95 4.37 20.76
N PRO A 169 15.21 4.55 21.86
CA PRO A 169 14.39 5.75 22.07
C PRO A 169 15.19 7.05 22.06
N MET A 170 16.45 7.03 22.54
CA MET A 170 17.33 8.19 22.54
C MET A 170 17.79 8.57 21.12
N THR A 171 18.05 7.57 20.27
CA THR A 171 18.35 7.81 18.85
C THR A 171 17.14 8.40 18.14
N LEU A 172 15.93 7.88 18.40
CA LEU A 172 14.69 8.42 17.85
C LEU A 172 14.42 9.86 18.33
N HIS A 173 14.63 10.13 19.61
CA HIS A 173 14.52 11.48 20.19
C HIS A 173 15.44 12.47 19.46
N ARG A 174 16.73 12.14 19.33
CA ARG A 174 17.73 12.99 18.67
C ARG A 174 17.45 13.23 17.20
N LEU A 175 16.92 12.23 16.50
CA LEU A 175 16.63 12.32 15.07
C LEU A 175 15.26 12.95 14.77
N GLY A 176 14.48 13.31 15.80
CA GLY A 176 13.24 14.07 15.64
C GLY A 176 11.98 13.22 15.62
N ALA A 177 11.90 12.18 16.45
CA ALA A 177 10.63 11.56 16.75
C ALA A 177 9.65 12.57 17.32
N LEU A 178 8.36 12.36 17.05
CA LEU A 178 7.33 13.21 17.59
C LEU A 178 7.17 12.91 19.07
N GLU A 179 7.43 13.94 19.88
CA GLU A 179 7.26 13.92 21.32
C GLU A 179 6.44 15.16 21.68
N PRO A 180 5.12 15.02 21.92
CA PRO A 180 4.23 16.15 22.11
C PRO A 180 4.70 17.14 23.18
N ALA A 181 5.25 16.64 24.29
CA ALA A 181 5.81 17.48 25.34
C ALA A 181 6.97 18.35 24.83
N THR A 182 7.92 17.76 24.11
CA THR A 182 9.07 18.47 23.52
C THR A 182 8.60 19.51 22.49
N VAL A 183 7.60 19.20 21.68
CA VAL A 183 7.02 20.15 20.71
C VAL A 183 6.34 21.33 21.43
N LEU A 184 5.55 21.07 22.46
CA LEU A 184 4.77 22.07 23.18
C LEU A 184 5.62 22.96 24.10
N VAL A 185 6.62 22.37 24.77
CA VAL A 185 7.45 23.06 25.77
C VAL A 185 8.67 23.73 25.12
N ASN A 186 9.38 23.03 24.23
CA ASN A 186 10.61 23.54 23.63
C ASN A 186 10.40 24.22 22.26
N GLY A 187 9.17 24.17 21.71
CA GLY A 187 8.87 24.74 20.39
C GLY A 187 9.51 23.98 19.22
N GLU A 188 9.84 22.71 19.41
CA GLU A 188 10.52 21.87 18.41
C GLU A 188 9.58 21.37 17.29
N TYR A 189 8.88 22.29 16.61
CA TYR A 189 7.86 21.99 15.59
C TYR A 189 8.38 21.22 14.37
N TRP A 190 9.69 21.24 14.12
CA TRP A 190 10.32 20.45 13.06
C TRP A 190 10.09 18.94 13.25
N ARG A 191 9.85 18.49 14.49
CA ARG A 191 9.50 17.09 14.83
C ARG A 191 8.22 16.61 14.15
N LEU A 192 7.28 17.52 13.86
CA LEU A 192 6.05 17.20 13.14
C LEU A 192 6.34 16.67 11.72
N ALA A 193 7.44 17.09 11.12
CA ALA A 193 7.85 16.66 9.79
C ALA A 193 8.84 15.49 9.83
N THR A 194 9.85 15.53 10.71
CA THR A 194 10.89 14.49 10.76
C THR A 194 10.36 13.14 11.22
N ALA A 195 9.38 13.11 12.13
CA ALA A 195 8.79 11.88 12.64
C ALA A 195 8.18 10.99 11.54
N ILE A 196 7.74 11.59 10.42
CA ILE A 196 7.17 10.90 9.26
C ILE A 196 8.18 9.96 8.60
N PHE A 197 9.48 10.25 8.72
CA PHE A 197 10.55 9.51 8.06
C PHE A 197 11.30 8.53 8.97
N LEU A 198 11.07 8.59 10.29
CA LEU A 198 11.67 7.67 11.26
C LEU A 198 10.85 6.39 11.40
N HIS A 199 11.50 5.26 11.64
CA HIS A 199 10.81 3.97 11.80
C HIS A 199 11.35 3.16 12.96
N TYR A 200 10.47 2.64 13.82
CA TYR A 200 10.85 1.73 14.91
C TYR A 200 11.09 0.30 14.37
N GLY A 201 12.34 -0.03 14.05
CA GLY A 201 12.74 -1.34 13.54
C GLY A 201 12.45 -1.58 12.05
N ALA A 202 13.12 -2.59 11.49
CA ALA A 202 13.10 -2.86 10.05
C ALA A 202 11.73 -3.34 9.54
N ALA A 203 11.00 -4.15 10.32
CA ALA A 203 9.68 -4.62 9.93
C ALA A 203 8.69 -3.45 9.75
N HIS A 204 8.76 -2.46 10.64
CA HIS A 204 7.91 -1.26 10.56
C HIS A 204 8.23 -0.44 9.30
N LEU A 205 9.50 -0.26 8.95
CA LEU A 205 9.91 0.36 7.69
C LEU A 205 9.37 -0.40 6.47
N LEU A 206 9.60 -1.72 6.42
CA LEU A 206 9.22 -2.53 5.26
C LEU A 206 7.72 -2.47 4.97
N VAL A 207 6.88 -2.55 6.01
CA VAL A 207 5.41 -2.42 5.87
C VAL A 207 5.03 -1.05 5.32
N ASN A 208 5.65 0.02 5.80
CA ASN A 208 5.37 1.38 5.32
C ASN A 208 5.81 1.61 3.87
N LEU A 209 7.01 1.18 3.50
CA LEU A 209 7.51 1.26 2.14
C LEU A 209 6.64 0.45 1.18
N PHE A 210 6.23 -0.73 1.61
CA PHE A 210 5.31 -1.58 0.85
C PHE A 210 3.95 -0.89 0.64
N ALA A 211 3.35 -0.33 1.68
CA ALA A 211 2.08 0.37 1.60
C ALA A 211 2.18 1.62 0.70
N LEU A 212 3.23 2.42 0.86
CA LEU A 212 3.49 3.58 0.01
C LEU A 212 3.69 3.19 -1.47
N HIS A 213 4.45 2.13 -1.73
CA HIS A 213 4.66 1.60 -3.08
C HIS A 213 3.37 1.07 -3.71
N PHE A 214 2.47 0.49 -2.92
CA PHE A 214 1.25 -0.10 -3.44
C PHE A 214 0.14 0.95 -3.67
N PHE A 215 -0.11 1.82 -2.69
CA PHE A 215 -1.17 2.82 -2.75
C PHE A 215 -0.75 4.11 -3.47
N GLY A 216 0.50 4.53 -3.30
CA GLY A 216 1.01 5.81 -3.80
C GLY A 216 0.90 6.00 -5.31
N PRO A 217 1.39 5.07 -6.17
CA PRO A 217 1.41 5.23 -7.62
C PRO A 217 0.07 5.55 -8.26
N THR A 218 -1.01 4.98 -7.71
CA THR A 218 -2.37 5.18 -8.24
C THR A 218 -2.82 6.62 -8.05
N LEU A 219 -2.59 7.19 -6.86
CA LEU A 219 -2.92 8.58 -6.58
C LEU A 219 -1.95 9.53 -7.29
N GLU A 220 -0.65 9.27 -7.25
CA GLU A 220 0.36 10.12 -7.91
C GLU A 220 0.06 10.27 -9.41
N SER A 221 -0.32 9.19 -10.08
CA SER A 221 -0.70 9.22 -11.49
C SER A 221 -1.96 10.04 -11.76
N ALA A 222 -2.86 10.14 -10.78
CA ALA A 222 -4.15 10.84 -10.90
C ALA A 222 -4.04 12.34 -10.65
N ILE A 223 -3.25 12.75 -9.64
CA ILE A 223 -3.14 14.16 -9.21
C ILE A 223 -1.81 14.82 -9.59
N GLY A 224 -0.80 14.05 -9.99
CA GLY A 224 0.54 14.51 -10.31
C GLY A 224 1.49 14.51 -9.10
N SER A 225 2.80 14.41 -9.38
CA SER A 225 3.86 14.21 -8.37
C SER A 225 3.93 15.29 -7.30
N LEU A 226 3.84 16.57 -7.67
CA LEU A 226 3.89 17.67 -6.69
C LEU A 226 2.70 17.63 -5.73
N ARG A 227 1.47 17.49 -6.25
CA ARG A 227 0.26 17.41 -5.43
C ARG A 227 0.27 16.18 -4.53
N PHE A 228 0.77 15.05 -5.06
CA PHE A 228 0.95 13.84 -4.27
C PHE A 228 1.93 14.04 -3.11
N ALA A 229 3.11 14.61 -3.36
CA ALA A 229 4.09 14.90 -2.33
C ALA A 229 3.52 15.83 -1.25
N VAL A 230 2.81 16.88 -1.66
CA VAL A 230 2.11 17.82 -0.75
C VAL A 230 1.06 17.08 0.08
N CYS A 231 0.21 16.23 -0.52
CA CYS A 231 -0.76 15.44 0.22
C CYS A 231 -0.09 14.54 1.27
N TYR A 232 0.97 13.84 0.88
CA TYR A 232 1.68 12.94 1.79
C TYR A 232 2.27 13.71 2.98
N LEU A 233 3.03 14.78 2.71
CA LEU A 233 3.67 15.58 3.75
C LEU A 233 2.65 16.26 4.65
N LEU A 234 1.65 16.95 4.09
CA LEU A 234 0.65 17.65 4.89
C LEU A 234 -0.25 16.70 5.68
N SER A 235 -0.54 15.49 5.18
CA SER A 235 -1.30 14.52 5.96
C SER A 235 -0.50 13.98 7.14
N GLY A 236 0.80 13.72 6.96
CA GLY A 236 1.68 13.30 8.05
C GLY A 236 1.89 14.40 9.08
N ILE A 237 2.18 15.63 8.63
CA ILE A 237 2.37 16.79 9.51
C ILE A 237 1.06 17.12 10.24
N GLY A 238 -0.07 17.12 9.52
CA GLY A 238 -1.39 17.36 10.10
C GLY A 238 -1.76 16.33 11.16
N SER A 239 -1.46 15.04 10.90
CA SER A 239 -1.59 13.99 11.90
C SER A 239 -0.73 14.24 13.14
N CYS A 240 0.56 14.56 12.96
CA CYS A 240 1.44 14.86 14.09
C CYS A 240 0.96 16.09 14.89
N ALA A 241 0.43 17.10 14.20
CA ALA A 241 -0.11 18.31 14.84
C ALA A 241 -1.40 18.02 15.61
N GLU A 242 -2.31 17.22 15.05
CA GLU A 242 -3.53 16.77 15.72
C GLU A 242 -3.22 15.92 16.96
N ILE A 243 -2.28 14.98 16.85
CA ILE A 243 -1.78 14.20 18.00
C ILE A 243 -1.20 15.12 19.08
N THR A 244 -0.37 16.09 18.69
CA THR A 244 0.19 17.06 19.64
C THR A 244 -0.90 17.87 20.34
N MET A 245 -1.94 18.27 19.61
CA MET A 245 -3.10 18.97 20.18
C MET A 245 -3.91 18.08 21.11
N MET A 246 -4.17 16.82 20.74
CA MET A 246 -4.88 15.85 21.59
C MET A 246 -4.13 15.58 22.88
N SER A 247 -2.79 15.50 22.83
CA SER A 247 -1.96 15.39 24.04
C SER A 247 -2.00 16.66 24.89
N ARG A 248 -2.01 17.85 24.27
CA ARG A 248 -2.21 19.12 25.01
C ARG A 248 -3.54 19.15 25.75
N LEU A 249 -4.59 18.63 25.12
CA LEU A 249 -5.94 18.53 25.70
C LEU A 249 -6.10 17.36 26.68
N GLN A 250 -5.03 16.60 26.94
CA GLN A 250 -5.02 15.42 27.82
C GLN A 250 -6.01 14.31 27.36
N TRP A 251 -6.33 14.27 26.07
CA TRP A 251 -7.19 13.22 25.49
C TRP A 251 -6.40 11.97 25.12
N LEU A 252 -5.08 12.11 24.93
CA LEU A 252 -4.21 11.03 24.48
C LEU A 252 -2.79 11.21 25.03
N GLU A 253 -2.26 10.16 25.64
CA GLU A 253 -0.87 10.12 26.09
C GLU A 253 -0.02 9.36 25.07
N ILE A 254 0.91 10.07 24.43
CA ILE A 254 1.90 9.50 23.51
C ILE A 254 3.26 10.03 23.93
N ASP A 255 4.15 9.10 24.31
CA ASP A 255 5.54 9.44 24.64
C ASP A 255 6.33 9.76 23.37
N GLN A 256 6.34 8.81 22.42
CA GLN A 256 7.12 8.91 21.19
C GLN A 256 6.36 8.28 20.02
N LEU A 257 6.24 9.02 18.92
CA LEU A 257 5.60 8.58 17.68
C LEU A 257 6.55 8.73 16.49
N VAL A 258 6.62 7.70 15.66
CA VAL A 258 7.40 7.67 14.42
C VAL A 258 6.66 6.86 13.36
N GLY A 259 6.88 7.17 12.09
CA GLY A 259 6.46 6.34 10.97
C GLY A 259 5.74 7.11 9.88
N ALA A 260 5.90 6.59 8.66
CA ALA A 260 5.23 7.11 7.46
C ALA A 260 3.73 6.75 7.39
N SER A 261 3.22 5.92 8.30
CA SER A 261 1.92 5.26 8.15
C SER A 261 0.74 6.22 8.19
N ALA A 262 0.80 7.26 9.02
CA ALA A 262 -0.22 8.32 9.04
C ALA A 262 -0.27 9.09 7.70
N ALA A 263 0.88 9.36 7.09
CA ALA A 263 0.97 9.98 5.78
C ALA A 263 0.46 9.06 4.66
N VAL A 264 0.72 7.74 4.76
CA VAL A 264 0.14 6.74 3.84
C VAL A 264 -1.37 6.65 4.00
N MET A 265 -1.89 6.68 5.22
CA MET A 265 -3.34 6.73 5.44
C MET A 265 -3.94 8.04 4.93
N GLY A 266 -3.18 9.13 5.00
CA GLY A 266 -3.51 10.39 4.34
C GLY A 266 -3.62 10.29 2.82
N ILE A 267 -2.75 9.52 2.16
CA ILE A 267 -2.90 9.21 0.72
C ILE A 267 -4.23 8.48 0.46
N VAL A 268 -4.58 7.50 1.30
CA VAL A 268 -5.86 6.77 1.19
C VAL A 268 -7.04 7.72 1.37
N GLY A 269 -6.96 8.63 2.35
CA GLY A 269 -7.94 9.68 2.59
C GLY A 269 -8.07 10.63 1.40
N ALA A 270 -6.95 11.15 0.89
CA ALA A 270 -6.91 12.04 -0.25
C ALA A 270 -7.50 11.40 -1.50
N TRP A 271 -7.28 10.10 -1.68
CA TRP A 271 -7.93 9.36 -2.76
C TRP A 271 -9.45 9.32 -2.57
N ALA A 272 -9.94 8.98 -1.38
CA ALA A 272 -11.38 9.00 -1.08
C ALA A 272 -12.00 10.40 -1.28
N GLY A 273 -11.35 11.45 -0.77
CA GLY A 273 -11.80 12.83 -0.93
C GLY A 273 -11.91 13.24 -2.41
N SER A 274 -10.88 12.94 -3.21
CA SER A 274 -10.86 13.26 -4.64
C SER A 274 -11.97 12.58 -5.44
N LEU A 275 -12.44 11.42 -4.98
CA LEU A 275 -13.51 10.65 -5.63
C LEU A 275 -14.90 11.06 -5.16
N MET A 276 -15.02 11.79 -4.05
CA MET A 276 -16.30 12.11 -3.42
C MET A 276 -17.17 13.00 -4.31
N ARG A 277 -16.55 13.91 -5.08
CA ARG A 277 -17.25 14.81 -6.02
C ARG A 277 -18.03 14.04 -7.09
N ASP A 278 -17.43 12.98 -7.61
CA ASP A 278 -17.99 12.15 -8.67
C ASP A 278 -18.42 10.77 -8.16
N ARG A 279 -18.84 10.68 -6.88
CA ARG A 279 -19.20 9.41 -6.21
C ARG A 279 -20.36 8.65 -6.86
N HIS A 280 -21.19 9.35 -7.64
CA HIS A 280 -22.32 8.79 -8.37
C HIS A 280 -21.88 7.89 -9.53
N LEU A 281 -20.64 8.06 -10.04
CA LEU A 281 -20.10 7.20 -11.08
C LEU A 281 -19.90 5.78 -10.53
N PRO A 282 -20.42 4.72 -11.20
CA PRO A 282 -20.33 3.34 -10.70
C PRO A 282 -18.91 2.87 -10.40
N HIS A 283 -17.93 3.37 -11.16
CA HIS A 283 -16.51 3.09 -10.91
C HIS A 283 -16.04 3.68 -9.58
N ASN A 284 -16.29 4.97 -9.34
CA ASN A 284 -15.86 5.68 -8.13
C ASN A 284 -16.54 5.10 -6.88
N ARG A 285 -17.83 4.76 -6.97
CA ARG A 285 -18.56 4.08 -5.89
C ARG A 285 -17.91 2.74 -5.50
N ARG A 286 -17.47 1.94 -6.48
CA ARG A 286 -16.74 0.69 -6.21
C ARG A 286 -15.39 0.94 -5.55
N VAL A 287 -14.65 1.95 -6.01
CA VAL A 287 -13.34 2.30 -5.42
C VAL A 287 -13.50 2.80 -3.98
N LEU A 288 -14.47 3.67 -3.71
CA LEU A 288 -14.78 4.15 -2.35
C LEU A 288 -15.14 3.00 -1.41
N ARG A 289 -15.93 2.01 -1.86
CA ARG A 289 -16.20 0.80 -1.07
C ARG A 289 -14.93 0.02 -0.75
N ASN A 290 -14.01 -0.11 -1.70
CA ASN A 290 -12.73 -0.78 -1.47
C ASN A 290 -11.85 0.02 -0.49
N ILE A 291 -11.86 1.35 -0.56
CA ILE A 291 -11.16 2.21 0.40
C ILE A 291 -11.76 2.03 1.81
N LEU A 292 -13.09 1.97 1.94
CA LEU A 292 -13.74 1.71 3.22
C LEU A 292 -13.30 0.37 3.82
N LEU A 293 -13.18 -0.68 2.99
CA LEU A 293 -12.65 -1.97 3.43
C LEU A 293 -11.18 -1.86 3.88
N ILE A 294 -10.34 -1.12 3.16
CA ILE A 294 -8.94 -0.88 3.54
C ILE A 294 -8.87 -0.17 4.89
N VAL A 295 -9.67 0.88 5.09
CA VAL A 295 -9.73 1.62 6.36
C VAL A 295 -10.22 0.71 7.49
N ALA A 296 -11.26 -0.09 7.28
CA ALA A 296 -11.76 -1.02 8.29
C ALA A 296 -10.72 -2.07 8.68
N ILE A 297 -9.99 -2.62 7.69
CA ILE A 297 -8.89 -3.57 7.95
C ILE A 297 -7.75 -2.89 8.71
N GLN A 298 -7.38 -1.65 8.35
CA GLN A 298 -6.37 -0.90 9.10
C GLN A 298 -6.82 -0.65 10.54
N SER A 299 -8.04 -0.17 10.76
CA SER A 299 -8.54 0.10 12.12
C SER A 299 -8.54 -1.16 12.98
N LEU A 300 -8.91 -2.31 12.40
CA LEU A 300 -8.79 -3.58 13.10
C LEU A 300 -7.34 -3.92 13.43
N PHE A 301 -6.40 -3.72 12.49
CA PHE A 301 -4.98 -3.92 12.73
C PHE A 301 -4.44 -3.00 13.84
N ASP A 302 -4.85 -1.73 13.86
CA ASP A 302 -4.43 -0.75 14.86
C ASP A 302 -4.91 -1.15 16.27
N ILE A 303 -6.16 -1.63 16.38
CA ILE A 303 -6.71 -2.12 17.65
C ILE A 303 -5.96 -3.36 18.16
N LEU A 304 -5.54 -4.24 17.25
CA LEU A 304 -4.92 -5.52 17.61
C LEU A 304 -3.40 -5.42 17.84
N THR A 305 -2.76 -4.34 17.38
CA THR A 305 -1.29 -4.19 17.39
C THR A 305 -0.84 -3.16 18.44
N PRO A 306 -0.14 -3.58 19.50
CA PRO A 306 0.46 -2.66 20.46
C PRO A 306 1.41 -1.68 19.78
N ARG A 307 1.47 -0.46 20.32
CA ARG A 307 2.36 0.61 19.84
C ARG A 307 2.05 1.12 18.42
N VAL A 308 0.90 0.75 17.85
CA VAL A 308 0.34 1.37 16.65
C VAL A 308 -0.74 2.36 17.07
N SER A 309 -0.60 3.62 16.65
CA SER A 309 -1.54 4.67 17.02
C SER A 309 -2.69 4.74 16.01
N MET A 310 -3.86 4.22 16.40
CA MET A 310 -5.10 4.40 15.63
C MET A 310 -5.43 5.89 15.45
N ALA A 311 -5.20 6.70 16.49
CA ALA A 311 -5.43 8.14 16.44
C ALA A 311 -4.54 8.82 15.37
N ALA A 312 -3.28 8.40 15.23
CA ALA A 312 -2.38 8.92 14.20
C ALA A 312 -2.87 8.53 12.78
N HIS A 313 -3.31 7.29 12.59
CA HIS A 313 -3.84 6.89 11.29
C HIS A 313 -5.14 7.58 10.93
N LEU A 314 -6.06 7.75 11.89
CA LEU A 314 -7.34 8.42 11.66
C LEU A 314 -7.15 9.92 11.38
N SER A 315 -6.30 10.61 12.14
CA SER A 315 -5.95 12.02 11.89
C SER A 315 -5.31 12.21 10.51
N GLY A 316 -4.40 11.30 10.12
CA GLY A 316 -3.84 11.26 8.78
C GLY A 316 -4.92 11.06 7.70
N LEU A 317 -5.83 10.09 7.89
CA LEU A 317 -6.96 9.82 6.99
C LEU A 317 -7.83 11.06 6.80
N VAL A 318 -8.20 11.72 7.89
CA VAL A 318 -9.08 12.90 7.90
C VAL A 318 -8.40 14.07 7.21
N THR A 319 -7.15 14.37 7.58
CA THR A 319 -6.36 15.44 6.94
C THR A 319 -6.25 15.20 5.44
N GLY A 320 -5.88 13.97 5.04
CA GLY A 320 -5.79 13.58 3.65
C GLY A 320 -7.13 13.71 2.93
N PHE A 321 -8.23 13.26 3.53
CA PHE A 321 -9.57 13.36 2.96
C PHE A 321 -9.96 14.81 2.66
N VAL A 322 -9.73 15.72 3.60
CA VAL A 322 -9.97 17.16 3.40
C VAL A 322 -9.12 17.70 2.25
N LEU A 323 -7.81 17.40 2.21
CA LEU A 323 -6.95 17.80 1.10
C LEU A 323 -7.43 17.22 -0.25
N GLY A 324 -7.92 15.98 -0.25
CA GLY A 324 -8.49 15.32 -1.42
C GLY A 324 -9.74 16.00 -1.96
N LEU A 325 -10.61 16.53 -1.09
CA LEU A 325 -11.79 17.30 -1.48
C LEU A 325 -11.39 18.60 -2.20
N LEU A 326 -10.27 19.21 -1.81
CA LEU A 326 -9.76 20.45 -2.38
C LEU A 326 -9.04 20.24 -3.71
N ILE A 327 -8.51 19.04 -3.96
CA ILE A 327 -7.74 18.74 -5.18
C ILE A 327 -8.67 18.30 -6.31
N ALA A 328 -8.79 19.15 -7.33
CA ALA A 328 -9.39 18.75 -8.59
C ALA A 328 -8.50 17.72 -9.31
N PRO A 329 -9.05 16.60 -9.82
CA PRO A 329 -8.32 15.66 -10.68
C PRO A 329 -7.66 16.40 -11.84
N LYS A 330 -6.48 15.97 -12.28
CA LYS A 330 -5.83 16.57 -13.45
C LYS A 330 -6.79 16.45 -14.64
N ARG A 331 -7.25 17.58 -15.19
CA ARG A 331 -8.11 17.60 -16.40
C ARG A 331 -7.43 16.76 -17.46
N ARG A 332 -8.15 15.76 -17.97
CA ARG A 332 -7.70 14.99 -19.14
C ARG A 332 -7.72 15.97 -20.30
N SER A 333 -6.54 16.36 -20.79
CA SER A 333 -6.43 17.03 -22.09
C SER A 333 -6.96 16.03 -23.12
N THR A 334 -8.19 16.25 -23.56
CA THR A 334 -8.72 15.66 -24.79
C THR A 334 -8.04 16.40 -25.93
N ALA A 335 -6.88 15.88 -26.34
CA ALA A 335 -6.35 16.13 -27.68
C ALA A 335 -6.72 14.93 -28.54
#